data_AF-A0AAD7K6H8-F1
#
_entry.id   AF-A0AAD7K6H8-F1
#
_cell.length_a   1.000
_cell.length_b   1.000
_cell.length_c   1.000
_cell.angle_alpha   90.00
_cell.angle_beta   90.00
_cell.angle_gamma   90.00
#
_symmetry.space_group_name_H-M   'P 1'
#
loop_
_entity.id
_entity.type
_entity.pdbx_description
1 polymer ?
#
loop_
_entity_poly.entity_id
_entity_poly.type
_entity_poly.pdbx_seq_one_letter_code
_entity_poly.pdbx_strand_id
1 'polypeptide(L)'
;MLGSVVEEIKAKGQVSSAHVADVTVEDDVRRMIEKVVDTHGRLDVMVTNAGVTSYTPLLQCMDPLTPPIFMHLFPLVGRNEWERIMKINAQGDFLCNKHAGMQMITRGKSEYRMISASSVAGK
;
A
#
# COMPACT_ATOMS: atom_id res chain seq x y z
N MET A 1 -0.70 -9.26 15.46
CA MET A 1 -0.74 -8.12 14.53
C MET A 1 -1.59 -8.36 13.29
N LEU A 2 -1.60 -9.54 12.65
CA LEU A 2 -2.65 -9.87 11.65
C LEU A 2 -3.72 -10.83 12.21
N GLY A 3 -3.29 -11.90 12.90
CA GLY A 3 -4.21 -12.89 13.48
C GLY A 3 -5.23 -12.29 14.45
N SER A 4 -4.82 -11.31 15.27
CA SER A 4 -5.72 -10.64 16.22
C SER A 4 -6.89 -9.91 15.52
N VAL A 5 -6.64 -9.27 14.37
CA VAL A 5 -7.69 -8.57 13.60
C VAL A 5 -8.62 -9.57 12.93
N VAL A 6 -8.06 -10.67 12.40
CA VAL A 6 -8.86 -11.77 11.84
C VAL A 6 -9.83 -12.32 12.88
N GLU A 7 -9.33 -12.60 14.10
CA GLU A 7 -10.18 -13.10 15.18
C GLU A 7 -11.22 -12.06 15.65
N GLU A 8 -10.88 -10.77 15.67
CA GLU A 8 -11.88 -9.72 15.97
C GLU A 8 -13.00 -9.68 14.93
N ILE A 9 -12.68 -9.80 13.63
CA ILE A 9 -13.67 -9.82 12.55
C ILE A 9 -14.54 -11.08 12.64
N LYS A 10 -13.93 -12.24 12.92
CA LYS A 10 -14.66 -13.50 13.14
C LYS A 10 -15.56 -13.46 14.37
N ALA A 11 -15.13 -12.82 15.46
CA ALA A 11 -15.94 -12.62 16.65
C ALA A 11 -17.20 -11.79 16.39
N LYS A 12 -17.21 -10.97 15.32
CA LYS A 12 -18.38 -10.24 14.80
C LYS A 12 -19.23 -11.07 13.82
N GLY A 13 -18.97 -12.37 13.70
CA GLY A 13 -19.71 -13.30 12.84
C GLY A 13 -19.36 -13.20 11.35
N GLN A 14 -18.25 -12.55 10.99
CA GLN A 14 -17.82 -12.38 9.60
C GLN A 14 -16.71 -13.36 9.21
N VAL A 15 -16.53 -13.61 7.91
CA VAL A 15 -15.41 -14.41 7.39
C VAL A 15 -14.20 -13.51 7.17
N SER A 16 -13.02 -13.95 7.61
CA SER A 16 -11.78 -13.18 7.47
C SER A 16 -10.56 -14.09 7.31
N SER A 17 -9.63 -13.66 6.47
CA SER A 17 -8.28 -14.20 6.33
C SER A 17 -7.27 -13.04 6.30
N ALA A 18 -6.01 -13.33 6.61
CA ALA A 18 -4.93 -12.35 6.48
C ALA A 18 -3.81 -12.90 5.60
N HIS A 19 -3.28 -12.03 4.74
CA HIS A 19 -2.20 -12.34 3.83
C HIS A 19 -1.15 -11.22 3.96
N VAL A 20 0.09 -11.60 4.29
CA VAL A 20 1.21 -10.65 4.35
C VAL A 20 1.61 -10.27 2.93
N ALA A 21 1.76 -8.97 2.68
CA ALA A 21 2.26 -8.42 1.43
C ALA A 21 2.92 -7.06 1.68
N ASP A 22 4.08 -6.85 1.07
CA ASP A 22 4.63 -5.51 0.88
C ASP A 22 4.07 -4.92 -0.42
N VAL A 23 3.29 -3.84 -0.31
CA VAL A 23 2.66 -3.19 -1.48
C VAL A 23 3.67 -2.57 -2.44
N THR A 24 4.93 -2.39 -2.03
CA THR A 24 6.02 -1.92 -2.89
C THR A 24 6.60 -3.02 -3.78
N VAL A 25 6.25 -4.29 -3.51
CA VAL A 25 6.71 -5.47 -4.25
C VAL A 25 5.55 -6.03 -5.06
N GLU A 26 5.60 -5.87 -6.39
CA GLU A 26 4.50 -6.27 -7.29
C GLU A 26 4.11 -7.75 -7.15
N ASP A 27 5.11 -8.61 -6.94
CA ASP A 27 4.90 -10.05 -6.77
C ASP A 27 4.18 -10.41 -5.46
N ASP A 28 4.38 -9.64 -4.39
CA ASP A 28 3.63 -9.79 -3.15
C ASP A 28 2.17 -9.41 -3.35
N VAL A 29 1.91 -8.29 -4.03
CA VAL A 29 0.55 -7.82 -4.35
C VAL A 29 -0.20 -8.84 -5.19
N ARG A 30 0.43 -9.35 -6.25
CA ARG A 30 -0.15 -10.40 -7.10
C ARG A 30 -0.54 -11.63 -6.28
N ARG A 31 0.39 -12.16 -5.48
CA ARG A 31 0.15 -13.33 -4.62
C ARG A 31 -0.93 -13.08 -3.57
N MET A 32 -1.01 -11.88 -3.01
CA MET A 32 -2.05 -11.51 -2.05
C MET A 32 -3.44 -11.61 -2.69
N ILE A 33 -3.60 -11.08 -3.90
CA ILE A 33 -4.87 -11.10 -4.61
C ILE A 33 -5.26 -12.52 -5.02
N GLU A 34 -4.32 -13.31 -5.52
CA GLU A 34 -4.53 -14.74 -5.80
C GLU A 34 -5.05 -15.48 -4.56
N LYS A 35 -4.38 -15.33 -3.40
CA LYS A 35 -4.80 -15.97 -2.15
C LYS A 35 -6.18 -15.52 -1.66
N VAL A 36 -6.54 -14.26 -1.85
CA VAL A 36 -7.89 -13.75 -1.51
C VAL A 36 -8.94 -14.46 -2.36
N VAL A 37 -8.70 -14.58 -3.67
CA VAL A 37 -9.62 -15.27 -4.57
C VAL A 37 -9.70 -16.76 -4.26
N ASP A 38 -8.57 -17.41 -3.96
CA ASP A 38 -8.55 -18.84 -3.60
C ASP A 38 -9.31 -19.09 -2.29
N THR A 39 -9.20 -18.17 -1.32
CA THR A 39 -9.82 -18.33 0.00
C THR A 39 -11.31 -17.98 0.00
N HIS A 40 -11.70 -16.93 -0.73
CA HIS A 40 -13.06 -16.34 -0.66
C HIS A 40 -13.86 -16.51 -1.96
N GLY A 41 -13.25 -17.08 -3.00
CA GLY A 41 -13.83 -17.30 -4.33
C GLY A 41 -13.91 -16.05 -5.22
N ARG A 42 -13.74 -14.85 -4.65
CA ARG A 42 -13.85 -13.58 -5.39
C ARG A 42 -13.16 -12.39 -4.70
N LEU A 43 -12.90 -11.36 -5.49
CA LEU A 43 -12.57 -10.01 -5.04
C LEU A 43 -13.57 -9.01 -5.63
N ASP A 44 -14.28 -8.28 -4.77
CA ASP A 44 -15.34 -7.35 -5.17
C ASP A 44 -15.01 -5.89 -4.91
N VAL A 45 -14.28 -5.66 -3.82
CA VAL A 45 -13.87 -4.34 -3.37
C VAL A 45 -12.37 -4.39 -3.11
N MET A 46 -11.64 -3.47 -3.74
CA MET A 46 -10.24 -3.21 -3.40
C MET A 46 -10.16 -1.89 -2.65
N VAL A 47 -9.55 -1.91 -1.47
CA VAL A 47 -9.25 -0.71 -0.69
C VAL A 47 -7.74 -0.58 -0.57
N THR A 48 -7.16 0.37 -1.28
CA THR A 48 -5.74 0.70 -1.19
C THR A 48 -5.54 1.74 -0.10
N ASN A 49 -5.36 1.24 1.13
CA ASN A 49 -5.19 2.08 2.33
C ASN A 49 -3.74 2.21 2.80
N ALA A 50 -2.84 1.33 2.34
CA ALA A 50 -1.45 1.37 2.76
C ALA A 50 -0.81 2.72 2.37
N GLY A 51 -0.31 3.44 3.37
CA GLY A 51 0.27 4.76 3.18
C GLY A 51 1.15 5.16 4.35
N VAL A 52 2.16 5.97 4.07
CA VAL A 52 3.09 6.54 5.04
C VAL A 52 3.20 8.05 4.84
N THR A 53 3.49 8.76 5.93
CA THR A 53 3.75 10.19 5.92
C THR A 53 5.16 10.45 6.41
N SER A 54 5.82 11.46 5.87
CA SER A 54 7.07 12.01 6.40
C SER A 54 6.90 13.49 6.68
N TYR A 55 7.44 13.94 7.81
CA TYR A 55 7.50 15.36 8.20
C TYR A 55 8.89 15.96 7.96
N THR A 56 9.72 15.27 7.19
CA THR A 56 11.07 15.72 6.87
C THR A 56 11.00 16.97 5.98
N PRO A 57 11.76 18.04 6.29
CA PRO A 57 11.84 19.22 5.43
C PRO A 57 12.18 18.83 3.99
N LEU A 58 11.56 19.48 3.00
CA LEU A 58 11.71 19.11 1.59
C LEU A 58 13.16 19.01 1.12
N LEU A 59 14.00 19.96 1.52
CA LEU A 59 15.43 19.97 1.18
C LEU A 59 16.21 18.81 1.81
N GLN A 60 15.71 18.23 2.89
CA GLN A 60 16.29 17.02 3.51
C GLN A 60 15.74 15.74 2.85
N CYS A 61 14.50 15.75 2.34
CA CYS A 61 13.92 14.65 1.55
C CYS A 61 14.58 14.47 0.17
N MET A 62 15.22 15.52 -0.34
CA MET A 62 15.68 15.62 -1.73
C MET A 62 17.17 15.94 -1.79
N ASP A 63 18.08 15.16 -1.18
CA ASP A 63 19.50 15.46 -1.43
C ASP A 63 20.52 14.32 -1.33
N PRO A 64 21.35 14.12 -2.37
CA PRO A 64 22.70 13.54 -2.32
C PRO A 64 23.85 14.58 -2.43
N LEU A 65 23.56 15.86 -2.65
CA LEU A 65 24.47 17.00 -2.86
C LEU A 65 24.62 17.93 -1.63
N THR A 66 24.05 17.57 -0.47
CA THR A 66 24.21 18.37 0.74
C THR A 66 25.70 18.41 1.10
N PRO A 67 26.33 19.59 1.21
CA PRO A 67 27.75 19.68 1.54
C PRO A 67 28.06 18.98 2.87
N PRO A 68 29.21 18.28 3.01
CA PRO A 68 29.55 17.48 4.21
C PRO A 68 29.44 18.24 5.53
N ILE A 69 29.57 19.56 5.49
CA ILE A 69 29.51 20.45 6.67
C ILE A 69 28.12 20.47 7.33
N PHE A 70 27.04 20.16 6.61
CA PHE A 70 25.69 20.06 7.17
C PHE A 70 25.33 18.63 7.62
N MET A 71 26.14 17.63 7.25
CA MET A 71 25.89 16.22 7.55
C MET A 71 26.05 15.85 9.04
N HIS A 72 26.69 16.73 9.83
CA HIS A 72 26.93 16.56 11.27
C HIS A 72 25.87 17.25 12.13
N LEU A 73 25.07 18.14 11.55
CA LEU A 73 24.05 18.94 12.24
C LEU A 73 22.64 18.36 12.08
N PHE A 74 22.41 17.62 10.99
CA PHE A 74 21.17 16.91 10.73
C PHE A 74 21.53 15.54 10.15
N PRO A 75 21.18 14.40 10.80
CA PRO A 75 21.30 13.10 10.15
C PRO A 75 20.38 13.11 8.93
N LEU A 76 20.99 13.20 7.74
CA LEU A 76 20.27 13.25 6.47
C LEU A 76 19.47 11.97 6.28
N VAL A 77 18.16 12.11 6.17
CA VAL A 77 17.28 11.09 5.58
C VAL A 77 17.20 11.39 4.09
N GLY A 78 18.29 11.13 3.34
CA GLY A 78 18.42 11.48 1.92
C GLY A 78 17.34 10.87 1.00
N ARG A 79 17.45 11.04 -0.33
CA ARG A 79 16.50 10.65 -1.43
C ARG A 79 15.57 9.44 -1.19
N ASN A 80 16.00 8.50 -0.38
CA ASN A 80 15.26 7.38 0.16
C ASN A 80 13.88 7.71 0.73
N GLU A 81 13.65 8.85 1.42
CA GLU A 81 12.32 9.09 2.02
C GLU A 81 11.25 9.46 0.99
N TRP A 82 11.56 10.35 0.05
CA TRP A 82 10.65 10.65 -1.05
C TRP A 82 10.34 9.38 -1.85
N GLU A 83 11.37 8.61 -2.21
CA GLU A 83 11.20 7.35 -2.93
C GLU A 83 10.38 6.33 -2.14
N ARG A 84 10.59 6.22 -0.82
CA ARG A 84 9.82 5.33 0.05
C ARG A 84 8.34 5.73 0.09
N ILE A 85 8.05 7.02 0.27
CA ILE A 85 6.67 7.54 0.27
C ILE A 85 6.00 7.26 -1.06
N MET A 86 6.67 7.55 -2.18
CA MET A 86 6.10 7.34 -3.52
C MET A 86 5.95 5.85 -3.85
N LYS A 87 6.90 5.01 -3.43
CA LYS A 87 6.81 3.55 -3.58
C LYS A 87 5.59 2.97 -2.86
N ILE A 88 5.31 3.45 -1.65
CA ILE A 88 4.18 2.95 -0.85
C ILE A 88 2.86 3.59 -1.32
N ASN A 89 2.78 4.92 -1.29
CA ASN A 89 1.52 5.66 -1.41
C ASN A 89 1.01 5.76 -2.85
N ALA A 90 1.90 5.78 -3.84
CA ALA A 90 1.51 5.94 -5.25
C ALA A 90 1.74 4.65 -6.04
N GLN A 91 2.96 4.11 -6.04
CA GLN A 91 3.25 2.87 -6.76
C GLN A 91 2.50 1.69 -6.13
N GLY A 92 2.48 1.58 -4.79
CA GLY A 92 1.77 0.51 -4.10
C GLY A 92 0.26 0.54 -4.35
N ASP A 93 -0.36 1.73 -4.33
CA ASP A 93 -1.75 1.94 -4.74
C ASP A 93 -1.97 1.46 -6.19
N PHE A 94 -1.14 1.92 -7.12
CA PHE A 94 -1.23 1.54 -8.53
C PHE A 94 -1.11 0.03 -8.72
N LEU A 95 -0.13 -0.63 -8.09
CA LEU A 95 0.07 -2.08 -8.23
C LEU A 95 -1.13 -2.85 -7.70
N CYS A 96 -1.62 -2.48 -6.53
CA CYS A 96 -2.82 -3.07 -5.93
C CYS A 96 -4.03 -2.93 -6.84
N ASN A 97 -4.28 -1.73 -7.35
CA ASN A 97 -5.39 -1.43 -8.25
C ASN A 97 -5.27 -2.15 -9.60
N LYS A 98 -4.06 -2.21 -10.18
CA LYS A 98 -3.76 -2.95 -11.40
C LYS A 98 -4.14 -4.42 -11.26
N HIS A 99 -3.62 -5.10 -10.26
CA HIS A 99 -3.84 -6.55 -10.09
C HIS A 99 -5.26 -6.87 -9.64
N ALA A 100 -5.88 -6.03 -8.82
CA ALA A 100 -7.29 -6.17 -8.46
C ALA A 100 -8.19 -6.01 -9.69
N GLY A 101 -7.96 -4.98 -10.50
CA GLY A 101 -8.71 -4.73 -11.73
C GLY A 101 -8.60 -5.90 -12.72
N MET A 102 -7.39 -6.43 -12.96
CA MET A 102 -7.19 -7.61 -13.82
C MET A 102 -7.99 -8.83 -13.32
N GLN A 103 -8.00 -9.07 -12.02
CA GLN A 103 -8.79 -10.15 -11.42
C GLN A 103 -10.29 -9.91 -11.63
N MET A 104 -10.76 -8.69 -11.35
CA MET A 104 -12.18 -8.32 -11.40
C MET A 104 -12.76 -8.44 -12.81
N ILE A 105 -12.03 -7.98 -13.84
CA ILE A 105 -12.51 -8.04 -15.24
C ILE A 105 -12.63 -9.45 -15.79
N THR A 106 -11.84 -10.41 -15.27
CA THR A 106 -11.88 -11.81 -15.72
C THR A 106 -13.23 -12.47 -15.43
N ARG A 107 -14.00 -11.94 -14.47
CA ARG A 107 -15.32 -12.46 -14.07
C ARG A 107 -16.50 -11.88 -14.88
N GLY A 108 -16.27 -10.97 -15.82
CA GLY A 108 -17.33 -10.35 -16.64
C GLY A 108 -18.03 -9.16 -15.96
N LYS A 109 -19.21 -8.75 -16.48
CA LYS A 109 -19.99 -7.59 -15.98
C LYS A 109 -20.55 -7.86 -14.57
N SER A 110 -19.72 -7.71 -13.55
CA SER A 110 -20.13 -7.61 -12.16
C SER A 110 -19.77 -6.23 -11.60
N GLU A 111 -20.59 -5.71 -10.69
CA GLU A 111 -20.27 -4.48 -9.98
C GLU A 111 -19.06 -4.69 -9.07
N TYR A 112 -17.93 -4.05 -9.40
CA TYR A 112 -16.76 -3.94 -8.54
C TYR A 112 -16.57 -2.49 -8.07
N ARG A 113 -15.80 -2.31 -7.00
CA ARG A 113 -15.42 -0.98 -6.48
C ARG A 113 -13.93 -0.96 -6.17
N MET A 114 -13.27 0.12 -6.57
CA MET A 114 -11.87 0.39 -6.24
C MET A 114 -11.84 1.70 -5.46
N ILE A 115 -11.32 1.66 -4.24
CA ILE A 115 -11.33 2.78 -3.30
C ILE A 115 -9.88 3.07 -2.89
N SER A 116 -9.33 4.16 -3.41
CA SER A 116 -8.00 4.63 -3.04
C SER A 116 -8.07 5.61 -1.88
N ALA A 117 -7.44 5.24 -0.75
CA ALA A 117 -7.29 6.16 0.36
C ALA A 117 -6.20 7.18 0.01
N SER A 118 -6.61 8.45 -0.10
CA SER A 118 -5.71 9.59 -0.22
C SER A 118 -5.69 10.37 1.09
N SER A 119 -5.42 11.67 1.05
CA SER A 119 -5.41 12.54 2.22
C SER A 119 -5.85 13.95 1.85
N VAL A 120 -6.33 14.71 2.84
CA VAL A 120 -6.54 16.16 2.73
C VAL A 120 -5.27 16.93 2.36
N ALA A 121 -4.10 16.31 2.55
CA ALA A 121 -2.80 16.85 2.13
C ALA A 121 -2.57 16.81 0.61
N GLY A 122 -3.37 16.07 -0.16
CA GLY A 122 -3.25 15.95 -1.62
C GLY A 122 -4.05 16.98 -2.43
N LYS A 123 -4.38 18.14 -1.82
CA LYS A 123 -5.10 19.24 -2.47
C LYS A 123 -4.24 20.00 -3.48
#